data_AF-A0AAU8LQ70-F1
#
_entry.id   AF-A0AAU8LQ70-F1
#
_cell.length_a   1.000
_cell.length_b   1.000
_cell.length_c   1.000
_cell.angle_alpha   90.00
_cell.angle_beta   90.00
_cell.angle_gamma   90.00
#
_symmetry.space_group_name_H-M   'P 1'
#
loop_
_entity.id
_entity.type
_entity.pdbx_description
1 polymer ?
#
loop_
_entity_poly.entity_id
_entity_poly.type
_entity_poly.pdbx_seq_one_letter_code
_entity_poly.pdbx_strand_id
1 'polypeptide(L)'
;MNKYLLHILLCSTFLCPPLVQAQPQDNLSFIQQKQQEMIQANRAKNMTAKTQMNTQLAGPLAEPKSSAAPGQDSEYMFRFKMRKMMQEKMRQSGQSLWGWDPTAWQKTLAPIVVQDKGAIKSYSFTDLIEADGYLCPGSARAYKALQVALPILYKDSTPVKGDFKIIHGPALCTSLVYDFFMEGYTDKTDKTFLELDSSLKQKLISIERLSTGKKVTVVFPPSNVRGHDQVAAEAGDAILHAQEGKDMHILIEER
;
A
#
# COMPACT_ATOMS: atom_id res chain seq x y z
N MET A 1 20.60 -15.32 49.91
CA MET A 1 21.96 -14.73 49.88
C MET A 1 22.91 -15.77 49.32
N ASN A 2 23.36 -15.63 48.07
CA ASN A 2 24.45 -16.42 47.51
C ASN A 2 25.29 -15.53 46.59
N LYS A 3 26.55 -15.37 46.96
CA LYS A 3 27.61 -14.56 46.35
C LYS A 3 28.40 -15.48 45.41
N TYR A 4 28.50 -15.21 44.11
CA TYR A 4 29.53 -15.72 43.18
C TYR A 4 29.33 -15.00 41.83
N LEU A 5 30.32 -14.64 41.03
CA LEU A 5 31.75 -14.39 41.19
C LEU A 5 32.11 -13.58 39.94
N LEU A 6 32.83 -12.48 40.13
CA LEU A 6 33.35 -11.60 39.09
C LEU A 6 34.36 -12.39 38.23
N HIS A 7 34.23 -12.39 36.90
CA HIS A 7 35.31 -12.74 35.97
C HIS A 7 35.42 -11.68 34.88
N ILE A 8 36.46 -10.86 35.06
CA ILE A 8 36.99 -9.91 34.07
C ILE A 8 37.88 -10.73 33.13
N LEU A 9 37.55 -10.73 31.84
CA LEU A 9 38.44 -11.24 30.79
C LEU A 9 38.80 -10.08 29.86
N LEU A 10 39.96 -9.49 30.16
CA LEU A 10 40.82 -8.80 29.22
C LEU A 10 41.28 -9.81 28.16
N CYS A 11 41.14 -9.48 26.87
CA CYS A 11 42.09 -9.94 25.86
C CYS A 11 42.01 -9.14 24.55
N SER A 12 43.12 -8.45 24.27
CA SER A 12 43.77 -8.27 22.96
C SER A 12 43.00 -7.58 21.83
N THR A 13 43.22 -6.26 21.74
CA THR A 13 43.18 -5.50 20.48
C THR A 13 44.28 -5.99 19.54
N PHE A 14 43.93 -6.81 18.55
CA PHE A 14 44.78 -7.06 17.38
C PHE A 14 44.66 -5.90 16.39
N LEU A 15 45.70 -5.08 16.32
CA LEU A 15 45.94 -4.13 15.23
C LEU A 15 46.45 -4.91 14.01
N CYS A 16 45.55 -5.27 13.09
CA CYS A 16 45.93 -5.66 11.74
C CYS A 16 45.99 -4.39 10.87
N PRO A 17 47.07 -4.14 10.11
CA PRO A 17 47.06 -3.11 9.09
C PRO A 17 46.09 -3.49 7.96
N PRO A 18 45.46 -2.53 7.26
CA PRO A 18 44.65 -2.84 6.10
C PRO A 18 45.54 -3.39 5.00
N LEU A 19 45.38 -4.68 4.69
CA LEU A 19 45.87 -5.26 3.46
C LEU A 19 45.09 -4.60 2.31
N VAL A 20 45.74 -3.70 1.58
CA VAL A 20 45.22 -3.18 0.30
C VAL A 20 45.27 -4.34 -0.68
N GLN A 21 44.20 -5.13 -0.74
CA GLN A 21 43.93 -6.01 -1.87
C GLN A 21 43.62 -5.11 -3.06
N ALA A 22 44.60 -4.91 -3.93
CA ALA A 22 44.35 -4.48 -5.29
C ALA A 22 43.41 -5.53 -5.91
N GLN A 23 42.13 -5.19 -6.03
CA GLN A 23 41.21 -6.02 -6.79
C GLN A 23 41.75 -6.09 -8.22
N PRO A 24 41.87 -7.30 -8.81
CA PRO A 24 42.11 -7.39 -10.23
C PRO A 24 40.99 -6.60 -10.91
N GLN A 25 41.36 -5.63 -11.75
CA GLN A 25 40.41 -5.04 -12.68
C GLN A 25 40.00 -6.18 -13.62
N ASP A 26 38.89 -6.84 -13.27
CA ASP A 26 38.21 -7.77 -14.14
C ASP A 26 37.87 -6.97 -15.40
N ASN A 27 38.66 -7.20 -16.46
CA ASN A 27 38.37 -6.74 -17.80
C ASN A 27 37.06 -7.43 -18.22
N LEU A 28 35.94 -6.81 -17.87
CA LEU A 28 34.63 -7.16 -18.38
C LEU A 28 34.75 -7.23 -19.90
N SER A 29 34.26 -8.32 -20.47
CA SER A 29 34.20 -8.43 -21.93
C SER A 29 33.43 -7.23 -22.49
N PHE A 30 33.80 -6.77 -23.68
CA PHE A 30 33.13 -5.66 -24.36
C PHE A 30 31.59 -5.82 -24.37
N ILE A 31 31.10 -7.06 -24.43
CA ILE A 31 29.66 -7.39 -24.37
C ILE A 31 29.06 -7.10 -22.99
N GLN A 32 29.74 -7.49 -21.90
CA GLN A 32 29.28 -7.22 -20.54
C GLN A 32 29.31 -5.72 -20.21
N GLN A 33 30.33 -5.01 -20.68
CA GLN A 33 30.41 -3.56 -20.52
C GLN A 33 29.24 -2.86 -21.24
N LYS A 34 28.94 -3.25 -22.48
CA LYS A 34 27.80 -2.71 -23.24
C LYS A 34 26.45 -3.06 -22.62
N GLN A 35 26.30 -4.25 -22.04
CA GLN A 35 25.09 -4.61 -21.28
C GLN A 35 24.93 -3.76 -20.02
N GLN A 36 26.02 -3.53 -19.28
CA GLN A 36 26.01 -2.72 -18.06
C GLN A 36 25.69 -1.25 -18.36
N GLU A 37 26.26 -0.69 -19.44
CA GLU A 37 25.91 0.65 -19.95
C GLU A 37 24.44 0.76 -20.35
N MET A 38 23.88 -0.26 -21.00
CA MET A 38 22.46 -0.28 -21.37
C MET A 38 21.55 -0.33 -20.13
N ILE A 39 21.90 -1.14 -19.13
CA ILE A 39 21.17 -1.21 -17.85
C ILE A 39 21.26 0.14 -17.11
N GLN A 40 22.43 0.77 -17.08
CA GLN A 40 22.63 2.07 -16.45
C GLN A 40 21.90 3.19 -17.19
N ALA A 41 21.93 3.20 -18.53
CA ALA A 41 21.21 4.16 -19.36
C ALA A 41 19.69 4.02 -19.21
N ASN A 42 19.17 2.79 -19.11
CA ASN A 42 17.75 2.55 -18.83
C ASN A 42 17.37 2.97 -17.41
N ARG A 43 18.22 2.71 -16.41
CA ARG A 43 18.01 3.22 -15.04
C ARG A 43 18.01 4.75 -15.00
N ALA A 44 18.93 5.41 -15.69
CA ALA A 44 19.01 6.87 -15.76
C ALA A 44 17.76 7.47 -16.45
N LYS A 45 17.36 6.93 -17.61
CA LYS A 45 16.12 7.35 -18.30
C LYS A 45 14.88 7.17 -17.43
N ASN A 46 14.79 6.05 -16.71
CA ASN A 46 13.69 5.80 -15.78
C ASN A 46 13.72 6.72 -14.56
N MET A 47 14.89 7.11 -14.06
CA MET A 47 15.01 8.12 -13.00
C MET A 47 14.60 9.51 -13.50
N THR A 48 15.01 9.93 -14.69
CA THR A 48 14.63 11.25 -15.25
C THR A 48 13.13 11.33 -15.53
N ALA A 49 12.53 10.24 -16.05
CA ALA A 49 11.08 10.15 -16.25
C ALA A 49 10.29 10.14 -14.92
N LYS A 50 10.81 9.45 -13.88
CA LYS A 50 10.24 9.47 -12.52
C LYS A 50 10.30 10.86 -11.89
N THR A 51 11.40 11.59 -12.05
CA THR A 51 11.54 12.95 -11.54
C THR A 51 10.55 13.90 -12.23
N GLN A 52 10.41 13.82 -13.55
CA GLN A 52 9.44 14.66 -14.28
C GLN A 52 7.97 14.36 -13.93
N MET A 53 7.61 13.08 -13.75
CA MET A 53 6.24 12.72 -13.33
C MET A 53 5.95 13.12 -11.88
N ASN A 54 6.92 13.00 -10.97
CA ASN A 54 6.74 13.44 -9.58
C ASN A 54 6.62 14.96 -9.45
N THR A 55 7.35 15.75 -10.25
CA THR A 55 7.25 17.22 -10.23
C THR A 55 5.93 17.74 -10.81
N GLN A 56 5.27 17.01 -11.73
CA GLN A 56 3.93 17.39 -12.22
C GLN A 56 2.78 16.98 -11.29
N LEU A 57 2.98 15.98 -10.42
CA LEU A 57 1.99 15.52 -9.44
C LEU A 57 2.11 16.20 -8.06
N ALA A 58 3.27 16.81 -7.76
CA ALA A 58 3.55 17.51 -6.51
C ALA A 58 3.42 19.04 -6.66
N GLY A 59 2.23 19.53 -7.04
CA GLY A 59 1.91 20.95 -6.84
C GLY A 59 1.79 21.27 -5.34
N PRO A 60 2.10 22.50 -4.89
CA PRO A 60 1.91 22.88 -3.49
C PRO A 60 0.43 22.86 -3.14
N LEU A 61 0.01 21.89 -2.34
CA LEU A 61 -1.34 21.80 -1.78
C LEU A 61 -1.43 22.78 -0.61
N ALA A 62 -1.96 23.98 -0.88
CA ALA A 62 -2.52 24.82 0.17
C ALA A 62 -3.59 24.02 0.92
N GLU A 63 -3.61 24.15 2.25
CA GLU A 63 -4.63 23.52 3.10
C GLU A 63 -6.05 23.86 2.57
N PRO A 64 -6.92 22.87 2.35
CA PRO A 64 -8.23 23.15 1.81
C PRO A 64 -9.10 23.76 2.91
N LYS A 65 -9.35 25.07 2.81
CA LYS A 65 -10.48 25.71 3.49
C LYS A 65 -11.76 25.02 3.01
N SER A 66 -12.48 24.44 3.95
CA SER A 66 -13.61 23.56 3.69
C SER A 66 -14.86 24.32 3.27
N SER A 67 -15.13 24.30 1.98
CA SER A 67 -16.47 24.15 1.41
C SER A 67 -16.30 23.30 0.15
N ALA A 68 -17.02 22.19 0.05
CA ALA A 68 -16.94 21.28 -1.09
C ALA A 68 -17.44 22.00 -2.34
N ALA A 69 -16.54 22.68 -3.03
CA ALA A 69 -16.84 23.35 -4.28
C ALA A 69 -17.05 22.26 -5.36
N PRO A 70 -18.01 22.44 -6.29
CA PRO A 70 -18.40 21.47 -7.32
C PRO A 70 -17.30 21.08 -8.36
N GLY A 71 -16.01 21.31 -8.07
CA GLY A 71 -14.86 20.92 -8.89
C GLY A 71 -13.86 19.96 -8.23
N GLN A 72 -13.95 19.66 -6.93
CA GLN A 72 -12.99 18.76 -6.28
C GLN A 72 -13.19 17.28 -6.68
N ASP A 73 -14.45 16.87 -6.86
CA ASP A 73 -14.78 15.50 -7.29
C ASP A 73 -14.31 15.21 -8.72
N SER A 74 -14.36 16.22 -9.61
CA SER A 74 -13.93 16.06 -11.00
C SER A 74 -12.41 15.89 -11.12
N GLU A 75 -11.63 16.64 -10.32
CA GLU A 75 -10.18 16.48 -10.26
C GLU A 75 -9.77 15.13 -9.65
N TYR A 76 -10.43 14.71 -8.56
CA TYR A 76 -10.19 13.39 -7.96
C TYR A 76 -10.43 12.27 -8.98
N MET A 77 -11.58 12.31 -9.66
CA MET A 77 -11.94 11.31 -10.65
C MET A 77 -11.00 11.33 -11.85
N PHE A 78 -10.51 12.49 -12.27
CA PHE A 78 -9.48 12.59 -13.31
C PHE A 78 -8.18 11.88 -12.88
N ARG A 79 -7.66 12.19 -11.69
CA ARG A 79 -6.44 11.56 -11.14
C ARG A 79 -6.61 10.05 -10.99
N PHE A 80 -7.78 9.59 -10.52
CA PHE A 80 -8.10 8.17 -10.42
C PHE A 80 -8.10 7.46 -11.78
N LYS A 81 -8.76 8.04 -12.80
CA LYS A 81 -8.78 7.49 -14.17
C LYS A 81 -7.39 7.42 -14.78
N MET A 82 -6.59 8.46 -14.61
CA MET A 82 -5.19 8.48 -15.07
C MET A 82 -4.37 7.37 -14.40
N ARG A 83 -4.52 7.20 -13.08
CA ARG A 83 -3.81 6.16 -12.33
C ARG A 83 -4.20 4.75 -12.78
N LYS A 84 -5.50 4.48 -12.97
CA LYS A 84 -5.99 3.22 -13.55
C LYS A 84 -5.38 2.93 -14.93
N MET A 85 -5.36 3.92 -15.81
CA MET A 85 -4.76 3.77 -17.14
C MET A 85 -3.28 3.43 -17.05
N MET A 86 -2.54 4.05 -16.12
CA MET A 86 -1.13 3.74 -15.89
C MET A 86 -0.94 2.32 -15.36
N GLN A 87 -1.74 1.88 -14.39
CA GLN A 87 -1.71 0.51 -13.86
C GLN A 87 -1.98 -0.53 -14.95
N GLU A 88 -2.98 -0.30 -15.81
CA GLU A 88 -3.28 -1.22 -16.91
C GLU A 88 -2.11 -1.32 -17.90
N LYS A 89 -1.47 -0.18 -18.23
CA LYS A 89 -0.25 -0.17 -19.06
C LYS A 89 0.90 -0.93 -18.41
N MET A 90 1.07 -0.82 -17.09
CA MET A 90 2.07 -1.59 -16.34
C MET A 90 1.80 -3.10 -16.41
N ARG A 91 0.53 -3.47 -16.18
CA ARG A 91 0.09 -4.86 -16.24
C ARG A 91 0.38 -5.48 -17.61
N GLN A 92 0.14 -4.73 -18.68
CA GLN A 92 0.42 -5.17 -20.05
C GLN A 92 1.92 -5.25 -20.37
N SER A 93 2.76 -4.39 -19.78
CA SER A 93 4.21 -4.39 -20.05
C SER A 93 4.99 -5.37 -19.19
N GLY A 94 4.41 -5.88 -18.09
CA GLY A 94 5.10 -6.73 -17.11
C GLY A 94 6.19 -5.99 -16.32
N GLN A 95 6.28 -4.66 -16.43
CA GLN A 95 7.27 -3.85 -15.72
C GLN A 95 6.62 -3.13 -14.54
N SER A 96 7.17 -3.32 -13.34
CA SER A 96 6.88 -2.45 -12.20
C SER A 96 7.48 -1.07 -12.48
N LEU A 97 6.63 -0.06 -12.75
CA LEU A 97 7.07 1.34 -12.92
C LEU A 97 7.84 1.83 -11.69
N TRP A 98 7.49 1.34 -10.50
CA TRP A 98 8.04 1.84 -9.25
C TRP A 98 9.24 1.00 -8.78
N GLY A 99 9.39 -0.23 -9.26
CA GLY A 99 10.49 -1.12 -8.88
C GLY A 99 10.40 -1.55 -7.41
N TRP A 100 9.17 -1.72 -6.94
CA TRP A 100 8.86 -2.02 -5.55
C TRP A 100 8.54 -3.50 -5.40
N ASP A 101 9.22 -4.18 -4.47
CA ASP A 101 9.00 -5.58 -4.16
C ASP A 101 8.50 -5.71 -2.71
N PRO A 102 7.44 -6.48 -2.45
CA PRO A 102 6.99 -6.73 -1.09
C PRO A 102 8.09 -7.33 -0.21
N THR A 103 8.18 -6.87 1.03
CA THR A 103 9.13 -7.42 2.01
C THR A 103 8.80 -8.88 2.30
N ALA A 104 9.79 -9.64 2.80
CA ALA A 104 9.58 -11.05 3.17
C ALA A 104 8.41 -11.20 4.15
N TRP A 105 8.29 -10.29 5.11
CA TRP A 105 7.18 -10.26 6.07
C TRP A 105 5.83 -9.95 5.40
N GLN A 106 5.76 -8.96 4.50
CA GLN A 106 4.51 -8.62 3.80
C GLN A 106 3.95 -9.79 2.99
N LYS A 107 4.81 -10.63 2.43
CA LYS A 107 4.43 -11.87 1.72
C LYS A 107 3.79 -12.92 2.64
N THR A 108 3.96 -12.80 3.96
CA THR A 108 3.36 -13.69 4.97
C THR A 108 2.01 -13.20 5.49
N LEU A 109 1.54 -12.02 5.06
CA LEU A 109 0.24 -11.50 5.47
C LEU A 109 -0.89 -12.42 5.02
N ALA A 110 -1.81 -12.70 5.94
CA ALA A 110 -2.96 -13.56 5.67
C ALA A 110 -3.81 -12.98 4.53
N PRO A 111 -4.11 -13.75 3.48
CA PRO A 111 -4.89 -13.24 2.36
C PRO A 111 -6.34 -12.98 2.77
N ILE A 112 -6.99 -12.06 2.07
CA ILE A 112 -8.42 -11.80 2.23
C ILE A 112 -9.18 -12.82 1.38
N VAL A 113 -10.00 -13.65 2.01
CA VAL A 113 -10.79 -14.69 1.33
C VAL A 113 -12.25 -14.25 1.26
N VAL A 114 -12.83 -14.28 0.06
CA VAL A 114 -14.23 -13.91 -0.19
C VAL A 114 -14.89 -14.86 -1.19
N GLN A 115 -16.21 -14.96 -1.12
CA GLN A 115 -17.03 -15.58 -2.15
C GLN A 115 -17.45 -14.55 -3.20
N ASP A 116 -17.28 -14.87 -4.47
CA ASP A 116 -17.63 -14.05 -5.61
C ASP A 116 -18.34 -14.93 -6.65
N LYS A 117 -19.65 -14.68 -6.86
CA LYS A 117 -20.50 -15.47 -7.76
C LYS A 117 -20.42 -16.99 -7.53
N GLY A 118 -20.34 -17.41 -6.26
CA GLY A 118 -20.25 -18.82 -5.86
C GLY A 118 -18.84 -19.41 -5.83
N ALA A 119 -17.83 -18.70 -6.36
CA ALA A 119 -16.43 -19.13 -6.29
C ALA A 119 -15.71 -18.49 -5.10
N ILE A 120 -14.83 -19.24 -4.45
CA ILE A 120 -13.93 -18.69 -3.43
C ILE A 120 -12.73 -18.05 -4.12
N LYS A 121 -12.48 -16.77 -3.81
CA LYS A 121 -11.32 -16.01 -4.27
C LYS A 121 -10.47 -15.59 -3.08
N SER A 122 -9.16 -15.57 -3.27
CA SER A 122 -8.17 -15.17 -2.27
C SER A 122 -7.36 -14.01 -2.83
N TYR A 123 -7.19 -12.95 -2.03
CA TYR A 123 -6.44 -11.75 -2.38
C TYR A 123 -5.31 -11.56 -1.37
N SER A 124 -4.09 -11.89 -1.76
CA SER A 124 -2.91 -11.62 -0.95
C SER A 124 -2.58 -10.13 -1.00
N PHE A 125 -1.77 -9.67 -0.04
CA PHE A 125 -1.22 -8.32 -0.11
C PHE A 125 -0.32 -8.15 -1.33
N THR A 126 0.41 -9.20 -1.71
CA THR A 126 1.28 -9.19 -2.89
C THR A 126 0.48 -8.97 -4.17
N ASP A 127 -0.64 -9.66 -4.37
CA ASP A 127 -1.51 -9.46 -5.55
C ASP A 127 -1.95 -8.00 -5.68
N LEU A 128 -2.27 -7.37 -4.55
CA LEU A 128 -2.67 -5.97 -4.50
C LEU A 128 -1.52 -5.04 -4.89
N ILE A 129 -0.30 -5.30 -4.40
CA ILE A 129 0.87 -4.47 -4.71
C ILE A 129 1.31 -4.66 -6.15
N GLU A 130 1.19 -5.87 -6.69
CA GLU A 130 1.43 -6.14 -8.10
C GLU A 130 0.40 -5.43 -8.98
N ALA A 131 -0.87 -5.38 -8.58
CA ALA A 131 -1.92 -4.66 -9.28
C ALA A 131 -1.77 -3.12 -9.20
N ASP A 132 -1.42 -2.57 -8.03
CA ASP A 132 -1.23 -1.13 -7.84
C ASP A 132 0.14 -0.63 -8.38
N GLY A 133 1.11 -1.54 -8.42
CA GLY A 133 2.48 -1.33 -8.84
C GLY A 133 3.42 -0.80 -7.75
N TYR A 134 2.93 -0.50 -6.55
CA TYR A 134 3.71 0.03 -5.42
C TYR A 134 2.95 -0.05 -4.09
N LEU A 135 3.69 0.10 -3.00
CA LEU A 135 3.13 0.32 -1.66
C LEU A 135 3.04 1.81 -1.33
N CYS A 136 1.82 2.35 -1.21
CA CYS A 136 1.59 3.58 -0.45
C CYS A 136 0.90 3.30 0.89
N PRO A 137 1.03 4.22 1.86
CA PRO A 137 0.27 4.18 3.11
C PRO A 137 -1.26 4.09 2.93
N GLY A 138 -1.80 4.55 1.80
CA GLY A 138 -3.23 4.43 1.51
C GLY A 138 -3.66 2.99 1.16
N SER A 139 -2.84 2.28 0.40
CA SER A 139 -3.09 0.88 0.02
C SER A 139 -2.93 -0.04 1.22
N ALA A 140 -1.92 0.21 2.07
CA ALA A 140 -1.74 -0.47 3.35
C ALA A 140 -2.97 -0.34 4.27
N ARG A 141 -3.52 0.87 4.43
CA ARG A 141 -4.73 1.09 5.24
C ARG A 141 -5.92 0.31 4.70
N ALA A 142 -6.11 0.35 3.38
CA ALA A 142 -7.23 -0.30 2.73
C ALA A 142 -7.21 -1.81 2.97
N TYR A 143 -6.05 -2.43 2.76
CA TYR A 143 -5.87 -3.85 3.00
C TYR A 143 -6.05 -4.23 4.48
N LYS A 144 -5.40 -3.49 5.39
CA LYS A 144 -5.51 -3.75 6.83
C LYS A 144 -6.95 -3.58 7.33
N ALA A 145 -7.69 -2.59 6.83
CA ALA A 145 -9.09 -2.41 7.19
C ALA A 145 -9.95 -3.60 6.77
N LEU A 146 -9.74 -4.16 5.57
CA LEU A 146 -10.45 -5.37 5.13
C LEU A 146 -10.09 -6.59 5.99
N GLN A 147 -8.80 -6.80 6.30
CA GLN A 147 -8.34 -7.89 7.17
C GLN A 147 -8.97 -7.86 8.56
N VAL A 148 -9.29 -6.66 9.06
CA VAL A 148 -9.86 -6.48 10.40
C VAL A 148 -11.39 -6.53 10.36
N ALA A 149 -12.03 -5.78 9.45
CA ALA A 149 -13.47 -5.62 9.45
C ALA A 149 -14.22 -6.86 8.97
N LEU A 150 -13.73 -7.55 7.93
CA LEU A 150 -14.45 -8.68 7.34
C LEU A 150 -14.62 -9.85 8.33
N PRO A 151 -13.60 -10.29 9.09
CA PRO A 151 -13.79 -11.32 10.12
C PRO A 151 -14.79 -10.92 11.21
N ILE A 152 -14.88 -9.63 11.55
CA ILE A 152 -15.85 -9.14 12.55
C ILE A 152 -17.27 -9.20 11.99
N LEU A 153 -17.47 -8.79 10.73
CA LEU A 153 -18.77 -8.76 10.06
C LEU A 153 -19.28 -10.17 9.67
N TYR A 154 -18.37 -11.10 9.45
CA TYR A 154 -18.64 -12.45 8.96
C TYR A 154 -18.04 -13.51 9.88
N LYS A 155 -18.20 -13.35 11.20
CA LYS A 155 -17.61 -14.25 12.23
C LYS A 155 -17.79 -15.74 11.92
N ASP A 156 -18.96 -16.12 11.42
CA ASP A 156 -19.35 -17.51 11.19
C ASP A 156 -19.58 -17.85 9.70
N SER A 157 -19.09 -17.01 8.77
CA SER A 157 -19.34 -17.20 7.33
C SER A 157 -18.20 -16.61 6.48
N THR A 158 -18.14 -16.98 5.21
CA THR A 158 -17.21 -16.33 4.28
C THR A 158 -17.82 -15.01 3.79
N PRO A 159 -17.08 -13.89 3.76
CA PRO A 159 -17.58 -12.64 3.19
C PRO A 159 -18.00 -12.82 1.73
N VAL A 160 -19.15 -12.26 1.35
CA VAL A 160 -19.71 -12.40 -0.01
C VAL A 160 -19.63 -11.06 -0.73
N LYS A 161 -18.96 -11.00 -1.89
CA LYS A 161 -18.98 -9.79 -2.72
C LYS A 161 -20.41 -9.46 -3.13
N GLY A 162 -20.80 -8.20 -2.92
CA GLY A 162 -22.18 -7.75 -3.10
C GLY A 162 -23.05 -7.82 -1.83
N ASP A 163 -22.56 -8.41 -0.73
CA ASP A 163 -23.20 -8.33 0.60
C ASP A 163 -22.46 -7.39 1.55
N PHE A 164 -21.48 -6.65 1.06
CA PHE A 164 -20.86 -5.57 1.83
C PHE A 164 -20.58 -4.35 0.98
N LYS A 165 -20.61 -3.20 1.65
CA LYS A 165 -20.32 -1.89 1.11
C LYS A 165 -19.10 -1.31 1.79
N ILE A 166 -18.21 -0.72 1.01
CA ILE A 166 -17.02 -0.02 1.51
C ILE A 166 -17.23 1.48 1.35
N ILE A 167 -17.11 2.21 2.45
CA ILE A 167 -17.19 3.67 2.50
C ILE A 167 -15.82 4.20 2.92
N HIS A 168 -15.24 5.11 2.15
CA HIS A 168 -13.91 5.61 2.45
C HIS A 168 -13.75 7.10 2.12
N GLY A 169 -12.86 7.76 2.85
CA GLY A 169 -12.46 9.15 2.56
C GLY A 169 -11.63 9.31 1.28
N PRO A 170 -11.34 10.55 0.87
CA PRO A 170 -10.60 10.84 -0.36
C PRO A 170 -9.13 10.42 -0.25
N ALA A 171 -8.83 9.22 -0.74
CA ALA A 171 -7.48 8.68 -0.86
C ALA A 171 -7.38 7.80 -2.12
N LEU A 172 -6.68 8.31 -3.15
CA LEU A 172 -6.57 7.66 -4.46
C LEU A 172 -6.10 6.20 -4.35
N CYS A 173 -5.05 5.95 -3.57
CA CYS A 173 -4.54 4.60 -3.29
C CYS A 173 -5.62 3.65 -2.74
N THR A 174 -6.40 4.15 -1.77
CA THR A 174 -7.45 3.37 -1.11
C THR A 174 -8.57 3.00 -2.09
N SER A 175 -8.99 3.94 -2.95
CA SER A 175 -9.96 3.62 -4.00
C SER A 175 -9.46 2.57 -4.98
N LEU A 176 -8.16 2.58 -5.34
CA LEU A 176 -7.62 1.61 -6.30
C LEU A 176 -7.59 0.21 -5.71
N VAL A 177 -7.23 0.09 -4.43
CA VAL A 177 -7.33 -1.18 -3.69
C VAL A 177 -8.75 -1.71 -3.70
N TYR A 178 -9.73 -0.88 -3.36
CA TYR A 178 -11.10 -1.35 -3.31
C TYR A 178 -11.69 -1.61 -4.67
N ASP A 179 -11.30 -0.84 -5.67
CA ASP A 179 -11.74 -1.12 -7.03
C ASP A 179 -11.19 -2.45 -7.57
N PHE A 180 -9.91 -2.74 -7.31
CA PHE A 180 -9.33 -4.06 -7.61
C PHE A 180 -10.04 -5.16 -6.83
N PHE A 181 -10.21 -4.98 -5.52
CA PHE A 181 -10.86 -5.96 -4.66
C PHE A 181 -12.34 -6.18 -5.02
N MET A 182 -13.03 -5.14 -5.47
CA MET A 182 -14.45 -5.14 -5.84
C MET A 182 -14.66 -5.23 -7.36
N GLU A 183 -13.68 -5.75 -8.11
CA GLU A 183 -13.79 -5.87 -9.57
C GLU A 183 -15.13 -6.52 -9.97
N GLY A 184 -15.87 -5.87 -10.88
CA GLY A 184 -17.20 -6.27 -11.31
C GLY A 184 -18.35 -5.76 -10.44
N TYR A 185 -18.07 -5.07 -9.33
CA TYR A 185 -19.03 -4.45 -8.40
C TYR A 185 -18.83 -2.94 -8.26
N THR A 186 -17.96 -2.34 -9.08
CA THR A 186 -17.61 -0.91 -9.03
C THR A 186 -18.20 -0.09 -10.19
N ASP A 187 -19.40 -0.45 -10.66
CA ASP A 187 -20.01 0.36 -11.72
C ASP A 187 -20.18 1.80 -11.24
N LYS A 188 -19.74 2.76 -12.06
CA LYS A 188 -19.48 4.14 -11.63
C LYS A 188 -20.75 4.89 -11.25
N THR A 189 -21.90 4.40 -11.71
CA THR A 189 -23.21 4.94 -11.37
C THR A 189 -23.82 4.31 -10.13
N ASP A 190 -23.33 3.13 -9.73
CA ASP A 190 -23.86 2.35 -8.63
C ASP A 190 -22.95 2.41 -7.40
N LYS A 191 -23.25 3.38 -6.52
CA LYS A 191 -22.56 3.55 -5.22
C LYS A 191 -22.97 2.50 -4.18
N THR A 192 -23.66 1.44 -4.56
CA THR A 192 -24.17 0.44 -3.61
C THR A 192 -23.04 -0.27 -2.87
N PHE A 193 -21.91 -0.53 -3.53
CA PHE A 193 -20.83 -1.36 -2.95
C PHE A 193 -19.53 -0.61 -2.65
N LEU A 194 -19.29 0.51 -3.32
CA LEU A 194 -18.11 1.35 -3.09
C LEU A 194 -18.52 2.83 -3.11
N GLU A 195 -18.33 3.50 -1.98
CA GLU A 195 -18.68 4.91 -1.80
C GLU A 195 -17.47 5.73 -1.38
N LEU A 196 -17.19 6.78 -2.15
CA LEU A 196 -16.31 7.86 -1.76
C LEU A 196 -17.11 8.89 -0.97
N ASP A 197 -16.80 9.04 0.32
CA ASP A 197 -17.36 10.08 1.17
C ASP A 197 -16.31 11.18 1.39
N SER A 198 -16.45 12.27 0.65
CA SER A 198 -15.54 13.43 0.71
C SER A 198 -15.64 14.20 2.04
N SER A 199 -16.69 13.96 2.83
CA SER A 199 -16.85 14.57 4.16
C SER A 199 -15.99 13.89 5.22
N LEU A 200 -15.54 12.65 4.98
CA LEU A 200 -14.60 11.94 5.85
C LEU A 200 -13.22 12.61 5.74
N LYS A 201 -13.01 13.63 6.58
CA LYS A 201 -11.73 14.35 6.71
C LYS A 201 -10.61 13.48 7.27
N GLN A 202 -10.97 12.35 7.87
CA GLN A 202 -10.04 11.40 8.47
C GLN A 202 -9.92 10.17 7.58
N LYS A 203 -8.79 9.47 7.68
CA LYS A 203 -8.46 8.22 6.99
C LYS A 203 -9.28 7.04 7.53
N LEU A 204 -10.59 7.27 7.63
CA LEU A 204 -11.63 6.37 8.08
C LEU A 204 -12.03 5.51 6.91
N ILE A 205 -12.15 4.22 7.19
CA ILE A 205 -12.68 3.23 6.29
C ILE A 205 -13.80 2.54 7.07
N SER A 206 -15.02 2.60 6.55
CA SER A 206 -16.15 1.86 7.08
C SER A 206 -16.52 0.76 6.11
N ILE A 207 -16.79 -0.43 6.65
CA ILE A 207 -17.28 -1.57 5.89
C ILE A 207 -18.59 -2.00 6.53
N GLU A 208 -19.65 -2.03 5.75
CA GLU A 208 -20.99 -2.40 6.19
C GLU A 208 -21.39 -3.72 5.54
N ARG A 209 -21.92 -4.65 6.32
CA ARG A 209 -22.55 -5.87 5.80
C ARG A 209 -24.03 -5.58 5.53
N LEU A 210 -24.40 -5.54 4.26
CA LEU A 210 -25.70 -5.06 3.78
C LEU A 210 -26.86 -5.90 4.32
N SER A 211 -26.73 -7.23 4.34
CA SER A 211 -27.77 -8.14 4.88
C SER A 211 -28.10 -7.93 6.35
N THR A 212 -27.18 -7.37 7.14
CA THR A 212 -27.34 -7.20 8.60
C THR A 212 -27.44 -5.74 9.03
N GLY A 213 -26.96 -4.81 8.20
CA GLY A 213 -26.73 -3.41 8.59
C GLY A 213 -25.59 -3.21 9.59
N LYS A 214 -24.90 -4.28 10.02
CA LYS A 214 -23.73 -4.18 10.90
C LYS A 214 -22.60 -3.49 10.15
N LYS A 215 -21.97 -2.52 10.80
CA LYS A 215 -20.89 -1.71 10.22
C LYS A 215 -19.68 -1.68 11.13
N VAL A 216 -18.51 -1.83 10.54
CA VAL A 216 -17.21 -1.75 11.22
C VAL A 216 -16.41 -0.62 10.60
N THR A 217 -16.02 0.35 11.42
CA THR A 217 -15.16 1.46 11.02
C THR A 217 -13.77 1.28 11.60
N VAL A 218 -12.77 1.27 10.72
CA VAL A 218 -11.36 1.15 11.09
C VAL A 218 -10.71 2.52 10.95
N VAL A 219 -10.14 3.00 12.06
CA VAL A 219 -9.53 4.33 12.18
C VAL A 219 -8.04 4.17 12.38
N PHE A 220 -7.25 4.76 11.48
CA PHE A 220 -5.80 4.84 11.63
C PHE A 220 -5.39 6.26 12.03
N PRO A 221 -4.28 6.41 12.77
CA PRO A 221 -3.68 7.71 13.02
C PRO A 221 -3.46 8.50 11.72
N PRO A 222 -3.64 9.83 11.77
CA PRO A 222 -3.30 10.69 10.65
C PRO A 222 -1.81 10.53 10.33
N SER A 223 -1.48 10.61 9.06
CA SER A 223 -0.10 10.60 8.59
C SER A 223 0.01 11.48 7.38
N ASN A 224 1.04 12.32 7.35
CA ASN A 224 1.30 13.22 6.22
C ASN A 224 2.26 12.60 5.21
N VAL A 225 2.71 11.37 5.45
CA VAL A 225 3.60 10.64 4.54
C VAL A 225 2.82 10.27 3.28
N ARG A 226 3.35 10.71 2.14
CA ARG A 226 2.80 10.52 0.79
C ARG A 226 3.95 10.21 -0.16
N GLY A 227 3.63 9.65 -1.32
CA GLY A 227 4.60 9.42 -2.39
C GLY A 227 4.92 7.95 -2.61
N HIS A 228 6.04 7.73 -3.30
CA HIS A 228 6.51 6.44 -3.81
C HIS A 228 7.95 6.15 -3.33
N ASP A 229 8.36 6.74 -2.22
CA ASP A 229 9.70 6.61 -1.65
C ASP A 229 9.76 5.60 -0.50
N GLN A 230 10.97 5.40 0.04
CA GLN A 230 11.22 4.48 1.14
C GLN A 230 10.45 4.87 2.42
N VAL A 231 10.28 6.17 2.68
CA VAL A 231 9.54 6.66 3.86
C VAL A 231 8.06 6.31 3.75
N ALA A 232 7.48 6.43 2.55
CA ALA A 232 6.11 5.99 2.27
C ALA A 232 5.93 4.48 2.44
N ALA A 233 6.92 3.69 2.03
CA ALA A 233 6.94 2.25 2.26
C ALA A 233 6.97 1.89 3.75
N GLU A 234 7.87 2.49 4.53
CA GLU A 234 7.97 2.29 5.98
C GLU A 234 6.69 2.69 6.72
N ALA A 235 6.08 3.80 6.31
CA ALA A 235 4.78 4.21 6.83
C ALA A 235 3.67 3.20 6.47
N GLY A 236 3.72 2.60 5.27
CA GLY A 236 2.85 1.51 4.87
C GLY A 236 3.04 0.28 5.78
N ASP A 237 4.29 -0.10 6.05
CA ASP A 237 4.62 -1.22 6.95
C ASP A 237 4.12 -0.99 8.37
N ALA A 238 4.30 0.21 8.92
CA ALA A 238 3.78 0.56 10.25
C ALA A 238 2.25 0.39 10.32
N ILE A 239 1.53 0.75 9.24
CA ILE A 239 0.07 0.59 9.16
C ILE A 239 -0.33 -0.89 9.13
N LEU A 240 0.40 -1.74 8.40
CA LEU A 240 0.10 -3.17 8.33
C LEU A 240 0.33 -3.85 9.69
N HIS A 241 1.31 -3.39 10.47
CA HIS A 241 1.59 -3.84 11.83
C HIS A 241 0.62 -3.27 12.88
N ALA A 242 -0.24 -2.32 12.52
CA ALA A 242 -1.08 -1.64 13.48
C ALA A 242 -1.97 -2.62 14.26
N GLN A 243 -2.11 -2.34 15.55
CA GLN A 243 -2.91 -3.11 16.50
C GLN A 243 -4.02 -2.24 17.09
N GLU A 244 -5.17 -2.86 17.36
CA GLU A 244 -6.29 -2.19 18.02
C GLU A 244 -5.86 -1.65 19.39
N GLY A 245 -6.27 -0.42 19.69
CA GLY A 245 -5.99 0.26 20.96
C GLY A 245 -4.60 0.89 21.05
N LYS A 246 -3.70 0.63 20.08
CA LYS A 246 -2.38 1.24 20.02
C LYS A 246 -2.23 2.16 18.80
N ASP A 247 -2.30 1.56 17.62
CA ASP A 247 -2.00 2.22 16.34
C ASP A 247 -3.23 2.24 15.40
N MET A 248 -4.37 1.79 15.91
CA MET A 248 -5.64 1.69 15.19
C MET A 248 -6.80 1.62 16.21
N HIS A 249 -7.94 2.20 15.86
CA HIS A 249 -9.19 2.02 16.60
C HIS A 249 -10.24 1.33 15.72
N ILE A 250 -11.07 0.49 16.34
CA ILE A 250 -12.19 -0.17 15.68
C ILE A 250 -13.47 0.33 16.34
N LEU A 251 -14.42 0.77 15.52
CA LEU A 251 -15.75 1.17 15.95
C LEU A 251 -16.75 0.20 15.33
N ILE A 252 -17.62 -0.38 16.14
CA ILE A 252 -18.65 -1.31 15.68
C ILE A 252 -20.01 -0.65 15.91
N GLU A 253 -20.80 -0.58 14.85
CA GLU A 253 -22.17 -0.10 14.88
C GLU A 253 -23.08 -1.28 14.54
N GLU A 254 -24.00 -1.59 15.43
CA GLU A 254 -25.05 -2.60 15.24
C GLU A 254 -26.38 -1.89 14.96
N ARG A 255 -27.25 -2.54 14.18
CA ARG A 255 -28.54 -2.01 13.77
C ARG A 255 -29.66 -2.49 14.68
#